data_AF-A0A6P8BHA7-F1
#
_entry.id   AF-A0A6P8BHA7-F1
#
_cell.length_a   1.000
_cell.length_b   1.000
_cell.length_c   1.000
_cell.angle_alpha   90.00
_cell.angle_beta   90.00
_cell.angle_gamma   90.00
#
_symmetry.space_group_name_H-M   'P 1'
#
loop_
_entity.id
_entity.type
_entity.pdbx_description
1 polymer ?
#
loop_
_entity_poly.entity_id
_entity_poly.type
_entity_poly.pdbx_seq_one_letter_code
_entity_poly.pdbx_strand_id
1 'polypeptide(L)'
;MTILNTVSDTFSTLIWHHSLHKEIKELDARTDVQDNIYNNFMGMLKASGPDPDDRAGIVLARSTATSKYTNGMIEQPFSLKESREVRAEYLRELMEINNDLRRRVEKRGLSVKAEEGIPKV
;
A
#
# COMPACT_ATOMS: atom_id res chain seq x y z
N MET A 1 -36.93 11.57 -25.89
CA MET A 1 -35.76 11.57 -24.99
C MET A 1 -35.47 10.13 -24.66
N THR A 2 -34.44 9.60 -25.31
CA THR A 2 -34.42 8.23 -25.82
C THR A 2 -33.69 7.30 -24.86
N ILE A 3 -34.27 6.12 -24.62
CA ILE A 3 -33.75 5.01 -23.79
C ILE A 3 -32.25 4.75 -23.99
N LEU A 4 -31.72 5.04 -25.18
CA LEU A 4 -30.29 5.00 -25.52
C LEU A 4 -29.38 5.85 -24.61
N ASN A 5 -29.80 7.05 -24.20
CA ASN A 5 -28.99 7.90 -23.31
C ASN A 5 -28.94 7.29 -21.90
N THR A 6 -30.09 6.82 -21.40
CA THR A 6 -30.18 6.18 -20.07
C THR A 6 -29.36 4.88 -20.03
N VAL A 7 -29.37 4.08 -21.11
CA VAL A 7 -28.55 2.87 -21.22
C VAL A 7 -27.06 3.24 -21.30
N SER A 8 -26.68 4.21 -22.12
CA SER A 8 -25.29 4.69 -22.23
C SER A 8 -24.74 5.23 -20.91
N ASP A 9 -25.53 6.01 -20.17
CA ASP A 9 -25.16 6.57 -18.87
C ASP A 9 -25.03 5.45 -17.81
N THR A 10 -25.93 4.46 -17.85
CA THR A 10 -25.88 3.30 -16.94
C THR A 10 -24.66 2.42 -17.24
N PHE A 11 -24.37 2.15 -18.52
CA PHE A 11 -23.19 1.37 -18.92
C PHE A 11 -21.88 2.09 -18.57
N SER A 12 -21.79 3.40 -18.82
CA SER A 12 -20.60 4.18 -18.49
C SER A 12 -20.36 4.22 -16.97
N THR A 13 -21.43 4.36 -16.18
CA THR A 13 -21.36 4.32 -14.71
C THR A 13 -20.94 2.94 -14.20
N LEU A 14 -21.50 1.86 -14.74
CA LEU A 14 -21.16 0.49 -14.36
C LEU A 14 -19.72 0.10 -14.73
N ILE A 15 -19.27 0.45 -15.94
CA ILE A 15 -17.89 0.20 -16.40
C ILE A 15 -16.89 0.98 -15.53
N TRP A 16 -17.19 2.25 -15.24
CA TRP A 16 -16.37 3.09 -14.37
C TRP A 16 -16.29 2.53 -12.94
N HIS A 17 -17.42 2.15 -12.35
CA HIS A 17 -17.46 1.50 -11.04
C HIS A 17 -16.68 0.19 -11.01
N HIS A 18 -16.77 -0.62 -12.08
CA HIS A 18 -16.04 -1.88 -12.19
C HIS A 18 -14.51 -1.65 -12.27
N SER A 19 -14.08 -0.65 -13.05
CA SER A 19 -12.67 -0.25 -13.13
C SER A 19 -12.13 0.16 -11.76
N LEU A 20 -12.85 1.04 -11.05
CA LEU A 20 -12.45 1.48 -9.72
C LEU A 20 -12.39 0.33 -8.70
N HIS A 21 -13.32 -0.62 -8.75
CA HIS A 21 -13.25 -1.81 -7.90
C HIS A 21 -12.03 -2.68 -8.21
N LYS A 22 -11.68 -2.84 -9.49
CA LYS A 22 -10.49 -3.58 -9.89
C LYS A 22 -9.22 -2.89 -9.39
N GLU A 23 -9.13 -1.56 -9.55
CA GLU A 23 -8.00 -0.76 -9.06
C GLU A 23 -7.86 -0.86 -7.53
N ILE A 24 -8.97 -0.77 -6.78
CA ILE A 24 -8.94 -0.94 -5.32
C ILE A 24 -8.38 -2.32 -4.93
N LYS A 25 -8.84 -3.39 -5.58
CA LYS A 25 -8.32 -4.75 -5.33
C LYS A 25 -6.84 -4.87 -5.65
N GLU A 26 -6.39 -4.21 -6.70
CA GLU A 26 -4.97 -4.19 -7.06
C GLU A 26 -4.13 -3.43 -6.03
N LEU A 27 -4.64 -2.31 -5.52
CA LEU A 27 -4.00 -1.56 -4.43
C LEU A 27 -3.91 -2.39 -3.14
N ASP A 28 -4.97 -3.12 -2.79
CA ASP A 28 -4.96 -4.03 -1.64
C ASP A 28 -3.89 -5.12 -1.82
N ALA A 29 -3.85 -5.78 -2.99
CA ALA A 29 -2.85 -6.81 -3.28
C ALA A 29 -1.40 -6.26 -3.23
N ARG A 30 -1.16 -5.04 -3.74
CA ARG A 30 0.14 -4.38 -3.64
C ARG A 30 0.51 -4.01 -2.21
N THR A 31 -0.49 -3.64 -1.39
CA THR A 31 -0.32 -3.36 0.03
C THR A 31 0.12 -4.61 0.78
N ASP A 32 -0.52 -5.76 0.52
CA ASP A 32 -0.12 -7.05 1.11
C ASP A 32 1.33 -7.41 0.78
N VAL A 33 1.76 -7.17 -0.46
CA VAL A 33 3.16 -7.36 -0.87
C VAL A 33 4.10 -6.45 -0.08
N GLN A 34 3.77 -5.16 0.07
CA GLN A 34 4.60 -4.24 0.86
C GLN A 34 4.63 -4.62 2.34
N ASP A 35 3.52 -5.11 2.90
CA ASP A 35 3.50 -5.59 4.29
C ASP A 35 4.39 -6.83 4.48
N ASN A 36 4.42 -7.74 3.50
CA ASN A 36 5.33 -8.89 3.51
C ASN A 36 6.80 -8.46 3.41
N ILE A 37 7.12 -7.52 2.53
CA ILE A 37 8.47 -6.94 2.40
C ILE A 37 8.91 -6.30 3.73
N TYR A 38 8.02 -5.51 4.35
CA TYR A 38 8.29 -4.91 5.65
C TYR A 38 8.63 -5.99 6.68
N ASN A 39 7.77 -7.01 6.79
CA ASN A 39 7.92 -8.05 7.80
C ASN A 39 9.23 -8.83 7.61
N ASN A 40 9.61 -9.08 6.35
CA ASN A 40 10.89 -9.73 6.01
C ASN A 40 12.08 -8.87 6.45
N PHE A 41 12.18 -7.62 5.98
CA PHE A 41 13.30 -6.74 6.34
C PHE A 41 13.36 -6.41 7.83
N MET A 42 12.21 -6.23 8.48
CA MET A 42 12.14 -6.03 9.93
C MET A 42 12.59 -7.29 10.67
N GLY A 43 12.27 -8.48 10.17
CA GLY A 43 12.77 -9.76 10.67
C GLY A 43 14.30 -9.86 10.55
N MET A 44 14.86 -9.49 9.41
CA MET A 44 16.31 -9.45 9.19
C MET A 44 17.01 -8.47 10.16
N LEU A 45 16.47 -7.26 10.33
CA LEU A 45 16.99 -6.29 11.29
C LEU A 45 16.90 -6.80 12.73
N LYS A 46 15.79 -7.47 13.08
CA LYS A 46 15.61 -8.09 14.39
C LYS A 46 16.69 -9.14 14.66
N ALA A 47 16.97 -10.00 13.69
CA ALA A 47 17.97 -11.06 13.76
C ALA A 47 19.42 -10.51 13.82
N SER A 48 19.68 -9.33 13.27
CA SER A 48 21.02 -8.72 13.21
C SER A 48 21.59 -8.19 14.54
N GLY A 49 20.82 -8.27 15.62
CA GLY A 49 21.23 -7.77 16.94
C GLY A 49 20.59 -6.43 17.34
N PRO A 50 20.71 -6.05 18.62
CA PRO A 50 19.95 -4.96 19.22
C PRO A 50 20.39 -3.60 18.65
N ASP A 51 19.46 -2.93 18.00
CA ASP A 51 19.54 -1.50 17.72
C ASP A 51 18.14 -0.92 17.88
N PRO A 52 17.83 -0.38 19.07
CA PRO A 52 16.51 0.13 19.36
C PRO A 52 16.19 1.39 18.56
N ASP A 53 17.18 2.23 18.25
CA ASP A 53 16.99 3.51 17.57
C ASP A 53 16.65 3.32 16.09
N ASP A 54 17.30 2.36 15.42
CA ASP A 54 16.99 2.02 14.03
C ASP A 54 15.57 1.44 13.87
N ARG A 55 15.08 0.74 14.88
CA ARG A 55 13.77 0.08 14.85
C ARG A 55 12.64 1.02 15.24
N ALA A 56 12.85 1.87 16.25
CA ALA A 56 11.83 2.77 16.76
C ALA A 56 11.34 3.74 15.68
N GLY A 57 12.25 4.34 14.91
CA GLY A 57 11.89 5.27 13.83
C GLY A 57 11.02 4.63 12.75
N ILE A 58 11.36 3.41 12.33
CA ILE A 58 10.58 2.66 11.32
C ILE A 58 9.20 2.26 11.88
N VAL A 59 9.16 1.73 13.10
CA VAL A 59 7.89 1.31 13.73
C VAL A 59 6.95 2.51 13.89
N LEU A 60 7.48 3.66 14.29
CA LEU A 60 6.71 4.90 14.39
C LEU A 60 6.21 5.38 13.02
N ALA A 61 7.06 5.35 12.00
CA ALA A 61 6.67 5.72 10.63
C ALA A 61 5.54 4.81 10.12
N ARG A 62 5.65 3.49 10.30
CA ARG A 62 4.58 2.53 9.93
C ARG A 62 3.29 2.81 10.70
N SER A 63 3.37 2.99 12.02
CA SER A 63 2.20 3.29 12.85
C SER A 63 1.50 4.58 12.41
N THR A 64 2.28 5.59 12.01
CA THR A 64 1.76 6.87 11.52
C THR A 64 1.02 6.68 10.20
N ALA A 65 1.61 5.96 9.25
CA ALA A 65 1.00 5.65 7.95
C ALA A 65 -0.31 4.87 8.11
N THR A 66 -0.31 3.81 8.93
CA THR A 66 -1.52 3.02 9.22
C THR A 66 -2.62 3.84 9.89
N SER A 67 -2.25 4.77 10.78
CA SER A 67 -3.21 5.66 11.44
C SER A 67 -3.83 6.64 10.44
N LYS A 68 -3.03 7.24 9.55
CA LYS A 68 -3.53 8.10 8.47
C LYS A 68 -4.49 7.34 7.55
N TYR A 69 -4.10 6.13 7.15
CA TYR A 69 -4.96 5.26 6.33
C TYR A 69 -6.29 4.97 7.02
N THR A 70 -6.24 4.53 8.28
CA THR A 70 -7.45 4.18 9.05
C THR A 70 -8.36 5.39 9.24
N ASN A 71 -7.80 6.55 9.60
CA ASN A 71 -8.57 7.79 9.75
C ASN A 71 -9.14 8.26 8.42
N GLY A 72 -8.36 8.23 7.34
CA GLY A 72 -8.83 8.58 5.99
C GLY A 72 -9.98 7.69 5.52
N MET A 73 -9.95 6.40 5.88
CA MET A 73 -11.03 5.46 5.62
C MET A 73 -12.28 5.68 6.49
N ILE A 74 -12.17 6.33 7.65
CA ILE A 74 -13.30 6.63 8.56
C ILE A 74 -13.94 7.99 8.24
N GLU A 75 -13.13 9.01 7.96
CA GLU A 75 -13.55 10.40 7.85
C GLU A 75 -14.19 10.74 6.49
N GLN A 76 -13.88 10.00 5.42
CA GLN A 76 -14.39 10.28 4.08
C GLN A 76 -15.70 9.51 3.80
N PRO A 77 -16.77 10.18 3.33
CA PRO A 77 -18.04 9.53 2.97
C PRO A 77 -17.89 8.69 1.68
N PHE A 78 -17.33 7.49 1.83
CA PHE A 78 -17.13 6.37 0.90
C PHE A 78 -17.57 6.55 -0.56
N SER A 79 -16.94 7.46 -1.31
CA SER A 79 -16.84 7.28 -2.76
C SER A 79 -15.72 6.28 -3.08
N LEU A 80 -15.89 5.44 -4.11
CA LEU A 80 -14.83 4.51 -4.55
C LEU A 80 -13.55 5.27 -4.95
N LYS A 81 -13.68 6.50 -5.41
CA LYS A 81 -12.56 7.35 -5.80
C LYS A 81 -11.70 7.74 -4.59
N GLU A 82 -12.32 8.24 -3.54
CA GLU A 82 -11.66 8.58 -2.27
C GLU A 82 -11.00 7.35 -1.63
N SER A 83 -11.74 6.25 -1.59
CA SER A 83 -11.27 4.95 -1.09
C SER A 83 -10.02 4.44 -1.84
N ARG A 84 -9.96 4.67 -3.16
CA ARG A 84 -8.79 4.39 -4.00
C ARG A 84 -7.63 5.33 -3.66
N GLU A 85 -7.88 6.63 -3.52
CA GLU A 85 -6.82 7.63 -3.24
C GLU A 85 -6.15 7.39 -1.89
N VAL A 86 -6.94 7.13 -0.84
CA VAL A 86 -6.44 6.80 0.50
C VAL A 86 -5.55 5.53 0.48
N ARG A 87 -5.95 4.50 -0.27
CA ARG A 87 -5.13 3.28 -0.45
C ARG A 87 -3.86 3.51 -1.24
N ALA A 88 -3.94 4.30 -2.33
CA ALA A 88 -2.78 4.60 -3.15
C ALA A 88 -1.71 5.38 -2.36
N GLU A 89 -2.16 6.31 -1.51
CA GLU A 89 -1.28 7.06 -0.62
C GLU A 89 -0.66 6.15 0.45
N TYR A 90 -1.46 5.29 1.08
CA TYR A 90 -0.94 4.32 2.04
C TYR A 90 0.12 3.39 1.42
N LEU A 91 -0.14 2.88 0.21
CA LEU A 91 0.83 2.07 -0.53
C LEU A 91 2.15 2.82 -0.79
N ARG A 92 2.07 4.10 -1.16
CA ARG A 92 3.25 4.96 -1.37
C ARG A 92 4.06 5.11 -0.08
N GLU A 93 3.40 5.38 1.05
CA GLU A 93 4.06 5.49 2.35
C GLU A 93 4.73 4.17 2.76
N LEU A 94 4.07 3.01 2.53
CA LEU A 94 4.67 1.70 2.79
C LEU A 94 5.91 1.43 1.93
N MET A 95 5.88 1.80 0.64
CA MET A 95 7.04 1.67 -0.24
C MET A 95 8.22 2.52 0.26
N GLU A 96 7.97 3.74 0.73
CA GLU A 96 9.01 4.61 1.31
C GLU A 96 9.61 4.02 2.59
N ILE A 97 8.75 3.51 3.48
CA ILE A 97 9.18 2.82 4.70
C ILE A 97 10.03 1.60 4.36
N ASN A 98 9.60 0.77 3.40
CA ASN A 98 10.33 -0.42 2.98
C ASN A 98 11.66 -0.09 2.31
N ASN A 99 11.73 0.98 1.53
CA ASN A 99 12.98 1.47 0.97
C ASN A 99 13.93 1.95 2.07
N ASP A 100 13.44 2.66 3.09
CA ASP A 100 14.26 3.03 4.24
C ASP A 100 14.75 1.80 5.01
N LEU A 101 13.86 0.84 5.22
CA LEU A 101 14.16 -0.41 5.90
C LEU A 101 15.22 -1.22 5.17
N ARG A 102 15.09 -1.32 3.85
CA ARG A 102 16.07 -1.95 2.97
C ARG A 102 17.45 -1.30 3.13
N ARG A 103 17.53 0.04 3.08
CA ARG A 103 18.81 0.75 3.26
C ARG A 103 19.45 0.44 4.61
N ARG A 104 18.66 0.33 5.68
CA ARG A 104 19.15 -0.04 7.02
C ARG A 104 19.63 -1.49 7.09
N VAL A 105 18.92 -2.42 6.46
CA VAL A 105 19.33 -3.83 6.33
C VAL A 105 20.67 -3.92 5.58
N GLU A 106 20.77 -3.27 4.42
CA GLU A 106 21.98 -3.26 3.58
C GLU A 106 23.18 -2.61 4.30
N LYS A 107 22.96 -1.52 5.06
CA LYS A 107 23.99 -0.87 5.88
C LYS A 107 24.62 -1.83 6.92
N ARG A 108 23.88 -2.86 7.34
CA ARG A 108 24.38 -3.91 8.26
C ARG A 108 25.10 -5.05 7.55
N GLY A 109 25.32 -4.95 6.24
CA GLY A 109 25.94 -5.99 5.43
C GLY A 109 25.03 -7.20 5.20
N LEU A 110 23.73 -7.07 5.45
CA LEU A 110 22.77 -8.14 5.18
C LEU A 110 22.37 -8.08 3.71
N SER A 111 22.49 -9.22 3.01
CA SER A 111 22.10 -9.31 1.61
C SER A 111 20.59 -9.32 1.47
N VAL A 112 20.05 -8.24 0.92
CA VAL A 112 18.65 -8.19 0.47
C VAL A 112 18.62 -8.77 -0.93
N LYS A 113 18.19 -10.03 -1.08
CA LYS A 113 17.78 -10.53 -2.39
C LYS A 113 16.50 -9.78 -2.74
N ALA A 114 16.49 -9.11 -3.90
CA ALA A 114 15.25 -8.59 -4.45
C ALA A 114 14.36 -9.81 -4.70
N GLU A 115 13.37 -10.05 -3.84
CA GLU A 115 12.32 -10.99 -4.19
C GLU A 115 11.58 -10.38 -5.38
N GLU A 116 11.74 -11.01 -6.54
CA GLU A 116 10.96 -10.78 -7.76
C GLU A 116 9.49 -11.11 -7.47
N GLY A 117 8.82 -10.21 -6.77
CA GLY A 117 7.42 -10.34 -6.35
C GLY A 117 6.46 -9.52 -7.20
N ILE A 118 6.76 -9.28 -8.47
CA ILE A 118 5.82 -8.65 -9.41
C ILE A 118 5.50 -9.67 -10.50
N PRO A 119 4.34 -10.36 -10.45
CA PRO A 119 3.77 -10.84 -11.68
C PRO A 119 3.46 -9.60 -12.53
N LYS A 120 4.15 -9.47 -13.66
CA LYS A 120 3.73 -8.55 -14.72
C LYS A 120 2.32 -9.00 -15.13
N VAL A 121 1.32 -8.17 -14.87
CA VAL A 121 0.01 -8.25 -15.53
C VAL A 121 -0.02 -7.18 -16.61
#